data_AF-A0A6J1DVP5-F1
#
_entry.id   AF-A0A6J1DVP5-F1
#
_cell.length_a   1.000
_cell.length_b   1.000
_cell.length_c   1.000
_cell.angle_alpha   90.00
_cell.angle_beta   90.00
_cell.angle_gamma   90.00
#
_symmetry.space_group_name_H-M   'P 1'
#
loop_
_entity.id
_entity.type
_entity.pdbx_description
1 polymer ?
#
loop_
_entity_poly.entity_id
_entity_poly.type
_entity_poly.pdbx_seq_one_letter_code
_entity_poly.pdbx_strand_id
1 'polypeptide(L)'
;MLLKSSSFNLVPASPPLLSPLFSNPPSRANLTENIAIEGSNLSFSITTRQGKIVPILRDCSLRIPSGQFWMLLGPNGCGKSTLLKVLAGLLNTTTGAVYVKKPKCFVFQNPDHQVVMPTVEADVAFGLGKLNLTNDEVRSRVLEALSAVGMSSYLQRSVQTLSGGQKQRVAIAGALAEACKVLLLDELTTFLDEKDQMGVIKAVRNSLHNSEDVTALWVTHRLEELEYADGAIYMEDGKVVMHGDVTSVQNFIKTKQSDYMKRISYP
;
A
#
# COMPACT_ATOMS: atom_id res chain seq x y z
N MET A 1 1.95 -4.75 86.95
CA MET A 1 2.85 -3.83 86.22
C MET A 1 3.44 -4.62 85.06
N LEU A 2 2.97 -4.36 83.82
CA LEU A 2 3.65 -4.53 82.51
C LEU A 2 4.32 -5.91 82.20
N LEU A 3 4.12 -6.65 81.11
CA LEU A 3 3.61 -6.45 79.75
C LEU A 3 3.45 -7.84 79.06
N LYS A 4 2.39 -7.98 78.24
CA LYS A 4 2.27 -8.66 76.92
C LYS A 4 2.78 -10.12 76.75
N SER A 5 1.92 -11.13 76.57
CA SER A 5 1.18 -11.53 75.33
C SER A 5 2.12 -11.75 74.12
N SER A 6 2.16 -12.89 73.43
CA SER A 6 1.02 -13.63 72.86
C SER A 6 1.45 -15.02 72.39
N SER A 7 0.52 -15.98 72.50
CA SER A 7 0.68 -17.41 72.27
C SER A 7 0.76 -17.81 70.79
N PHE A 8 1.56 -18.85 70.52
CA PHE A 8 1.58 -19.64 69.30
C PHE A 8 0.24 -20.35 69.08
N ASN A 9 -0.27 -20.37 67.85
CA ASN A 9 -1.23 -21.37 67.38
C ASN A 9 -0.95 -21.71 65.91
N LEU A 10 -0.78 -23.01 65.67
CA LEU A 10 -0.61 -23.67 64.38
C LEU A 10 -1.94 -23.68 63.61
N VAL A 11 -1.89 -23.45 62.30
CA VAL A 11 -3.00 -23.71 61.35
C VAL A 11 -2.49 -24.70 60.28
N PRO A 12 -3.27 -25.72 59.87
CA PRO A 12 -2.82 -26.78 58.97
C PRO A 12 -2.88 -26.38 57.49
N ALA A 13 -2.08 -27.06 56.68
CA ALA A 13 -1.96 -26.90 55.24
C ALA A 13 -3.28 -27.23 54.48
N SER A 14 -3.65 -26.36 53.55
CA SER A 14 -4.69 -26.56 52.55
C SER A 14 -4.07 -26.85 51.17
N PRO A 15 -4.67 -27.74 50.35
CA PRO A 15 -4.09 -28.20 49.09
C PRO A 15 -4.22 -27.14 47.97
N PRO A 16 -3.39 -27.21 46.90
CA PRO A 16 -3.46 -26.24 45.82
C PRO A 16 -4.77 -26.39 45.03
N LEU A 17 -5.52 -25.29 44.94
CA LEU A 17 -6.68 -25.17 44.05
C LEU A 17 -6.19 -25.15 42.60
N LEU A 18 -6.62 -26.15 41.82
CA LEU A 18 -6.50 -26.19 40.37
C LEU A 18 -7.25 -25.00 39.76
N SER A 19 -6.54 -24.15 39.03
CA SER A 19 -7.11 -23.07 38.24
C SER A 19 -7.91 -23.63 37.05
N PRO A 20 -9.06 -23.05 36.69
CA PRO A 20 -9.86 -23.50 35.55
C PRO A 20 -9.13 -23.26 34.23
N LEU A 21 -9.18 -24.27 33.36
CA LEU A 21 -8.82 -24.15 31.94
C LEU A 21 -9.75 -23.13 31.26
N PHE A 22 -9.14 -22.32 30.39
CA PHE A 22 -9.71 -21.38 29.41
C PHE A 22 -9.74 -19.87 29.74
N SER A 23 -9.27 -19.13 28.73
CA SER A 23 -9.34 -17.69 28.46
C SER A 23 -8.25 -16.79 29.08
N ASN A 24 -7.08 -16.77 28.44
CA ASN A 24 -6.33 -15.51 28.33
C ASN A 24 -6.70 -14.83 27.00
N PRO A 25 -7.23 -13.60 27.00
CA PRO A 25 -7.18 -12.77 25.80
C PRO A 25 -5.71 -12.46 25.50
N PRO A 26 -5.26 -12.41 24.24
CA PRO A 26 -3.93 -11.92 23.95
C PRO A 26 -3.87 -10.46 24.41
N SER A 27 -2.98 -10.24 25.37
CA SER A 27 -2.72 -8.98 26.04
C SER A 27 -2.35 -7.87 25.04
N ARG A 28 -3.06 -6.74 25.14
CA ARG A 28 -2.59 -5.45 24.65
C ARG A 28 -1.27 -5.10 25.34
N ALA A 29 -0.16 -5.24 24.63
CA ALA A 29 1.12 -4.64 24.98
C ALA A 29 1.85 -4.26 23.69
N ASN A 30 1.73 -2.98 23.30
CA ASN A 30 2.66 -2.19 22.48
C ASN A 30 3.56 -2.95 21.50
N LEU A 31 2.98 -3.45 20.40
CA LEU A 31 3.68 -3.38 19.13
C LEU A 31 3.50 -1.93 18.67
N THR A 32 4.55 -1.12 18.68
CA THR A 32 4.57 0.02 17.76
C THR A 32 4.43 -0.59 16.37
N GLU A 33 3.21 -0.58 15.81
CA GLU A 33 2.99 -1.00 14.44
C GLU A 33 4.02 -0.27 13.59
N ASN A 34 4.89 -1.02 12.92
CA ASN A 34 5.92 -0.45 12.08
C ASN A 34 5.23 0.14 10.85
N ILE A 35 4.76 1.38 10.93
CA ILE A 35 3.93 2.02 9.90
C ILE A 35 4.81 2.46 8.72
N ALA A 36 4.38 2.17 7.49
CA ALA A 36 5.04 2.65 6.28
C ALA A 36 4.33 3.85 5.65
N ILE A 37 3.00 3.94 5.76
CA ILE A 37 2.19 5.04 5.23
C ILE A 37 1.17 5.46 6.29
N GLU A 38 1.13 6.75 6.60
CA GLU A 38 0.11 7.35 7.45
C GLU A 38 -0.32 8.71 6.90
N GLY A 39 -1.64 8.88 6.79
CA GLY A 39 -2.28 10.15 6.52
C GLY A 39 -3.25 10.47 7.64
N SER A 40 -3.15 11.67 8.22
CA SER A 40 -4.05 12.16 9.26
C SER A 40 -4.78 13.40 8.77
N ASN A 41 -6.11 13.33 8.69
CA ASN A 41 -7.01 14.44 8.37
C ASN A 41 -6.66 15.18 7.06
N LEU A 42 -6.29 14.42 6.03
CA LEU A 42 -5.83 14.96 4.75
C LEU A 42 -6.99 15.58 3.97
N SER A 43 -6.86 16.87 3.66
CA SER A 43 -7.79 17.57 2.77
C SER A 43 -7.04 18.28 1.66
N PHE A 44 -7.62 18.29 0.47
CA PHE A 44 -7.02 18.91 -0.71
C PHE A 44 -8.11 19.52 -1.58
N SER A 45 -7.92 20.77 -1.98
CA SER A 45 -8.83 21.48 -2.87
C SER A 45 -8.09 22.03 -4.07
N ILE A 46 -8.78 22.09 -5.22
CA ILE A 46 -8.29 22.77 -6.41
C ILE A 46 -9.04 24.09 -6.60
N THR A 47 -8.36 25.08 -7.14
CA THR A 47 -8.99 26.33 -7.60
C THR A 47 -9.26 26.23 -9.08
N THR A 48 -10.52 26.34 -9.50
CA THR A 48 -10.88 26.32 -10.92
C THR A 48 -10.43 27.61 -11.61
N ARG A 49 -10.45 27.63 -12.95
CA ARG A 49 -10.18 28.84 -13.75
C ARG A 49 -11.11 30.02 -13.40
N GLN A 50 -12.29 29.73 -12.85
CA GLN A 50 -13.27 30.72 -12.41
C GLN A 50 -13.06 31.17 -10.95
N GLY A 51 -11.97 30.77 -10.31
CA GLY A 51 -11.67 31.09 -8.91
C GLY A 51 -12.46 30.28 -7.88
N LYS A 52 -13.30 29.32 -8.32
CA LYS A 52 -14.07 28.47 -7.40
C LYS A 52 -13.16 27.43 -6.76
N ILE A 53 -13.20 27.34 -5.43
CA ILE A 53 -12.52 26.29 -4.68
C ILE A 53 -13.38 25.02 -4.72
N VAL A 54 -12.82 23.91 -5.19
CA VAL A 54 -13.48 22.61 -5.27
C VAL A 54 -12.72 21.61 -4.40
N PRO A 55 -13.33 21.09 -3.31
CA PRO A 55 -12.69 20.10 -2.46
C PRO A 55 -12.68 18.72 -3.14
N ILE A 56 -11.48 18.15 -3.28
CA ILE A 56 -11.26 16.82 -3.86
C ILE A 56 -11.05 15.79 -2.76
N LEU A 57 -10.28 16.10 -1.72
CA LEU A 57 -10.12 15.27 -0.52
C LEU A 57 -10.68 16.00 0.70
N ARG A 58 -11.35 15.26 1.58
CA ARG A 58 -12.10 15.76 2.72
C ARG A 58 -11.81 14.86 3.92
N ASP A 59 -10.87 15.28 4.76
CA ASP A 59 -10.57 14.61 6.02
C ASP A 59 -10.22 13.11 5.86
N CYS A 60 -9.39 12.78 4.87
CA CYS A 60 -8.94 11.41 4.64
C CYS A 60 -7.91 11.02 5.69
N SER A 61 -8.20 9.97 6.47
CA SER A 61 -7.24 9.34 7.37
C SER A 61 -7.03 7.88 7.00
N LEU A 62 -5.78 7.42 6.99
CA LEU A 62 -5.40 6.05 6.68
C LEU A 62 -4.06 5.67 7.31
N ARG A 63 -3.87 4.38 7.52
CA ARG A 63 -2.61 3.78 7.99
C ARG A 63 -2.37 2.45 7.28
N ILE A 64 -1.14 2.23 6.85
CA ILE A 64 -0.69 0.98 6.21
C ILE A 64 0.58 0.50 6.93
N PRO A 65 0.57 -0.70 7.51
CA PRO A 65 1.75 -1.32 8.10
C PRO A 65 2.86 -1.59 7.06
N SER A 66 4.11 -1.58 7.53
CA SER A 66 5.27 -1.93 6.72
C SER A 66 5.19 -3.37 6.23
N GLY A 67 5.69 -3.63 5.02
CA GLY A 67 5.75 -4.97 4.44
C GLY A 67 4.44 -5.45 3.82
N GLN A 68 3.38 -4.63 3.83
CA GLN A 68 2.06 -5.02 3.32
C GLN A 68 1.78 -4.47 1.92
N PHE A 69 1.01 -5.24 1.15
CA PHE A 69 0.45 -4.84 -0.12
C PHE A 69 -1.01 -4.42 0.04
N TRP A 70 -1.27 -3.12 -0.01
CA TRP A 70 -2.60 -2.57 0.18
C TRP A 70 -3.18 -1.98 -1.11
N MET A 71 -4.51 -2.01 -1.18
CA MET A 71 -5.26 -1.39 -2.28
C MET A 71 -6.01 -0.14 -1.83
N LEU A 72 -6.07 0.86 -2.70
CA LEU A 72 -6.94 2.02 -2.59
C LEU A 72 -8.04 1.94 -3.65
N LEU A 73 -9.24 1.67 -3.19
CA LEU A 73 -10.43 1.37 -3.98
C LEU A 73 -11.47 2.49 -3.89
N GLY A 74 -12.40 2.50 -4.84
CA GLY A 74 -13.51 3.44 -4.86
C GLY A 74 -13.97 3.79 -6.28
N PRO A 75 -15.13 4.44 -6.44
CA PRO A 75 -15.63 4.87 -7.74
C PRO A 75 -14.66 5.80 -8.48
N ASN A 76 -14.86 5.93 -9.80
CA ASN A 76 -14.10 6.90 -10.59
C ASN A 76 -14.43 8.33 -10.14
N GLY A 77 -13.39 9.19 -10.09
CA GLY A 77 -13.54 10.57 -9.66
C GLY A 77 -13.64 10.81 -8.14
N CYS A 78 -13.57 9.77 -7.29
CA CYS A 78 -13.67 9.95 -5.83
C CYS A 78 -12.41 10.49 -5.15
N GLY A 79 -11.31 10.69 -5.90
CA GLY A 79 -10.06 11.29 -5.39
C GLY A 79 -8.91 10.32 -5.12
N LYS A 80 -8.99 9.04 -5.51
CA LYS A 80 -7.94 8.03 -5.26
C LYS A 80 -6.55 8.45 -5.74
N SER A 81 -6.41 8.81 -7.03
CA SER A 81 -5.13 9.27 -7.59
C SER A 81 -4.67 10.59 -6.97
N THR A 82 -5.59 11.46 -6.54
CA THR A 82 -5.25 12.69 -5.81
C THR A 82 -4.66 12.35 -4.44
N LEU A 83 -5.27 11.43 -3.69
CA LEU A 83 -4.77 10.97 -2.40
C LEU A 83 -3.40 10.31 -2.56
N LEU A 84 -3.24 9.44 -3.56
CA LEU A 84 -1.96 8.80 -3.86
C LEU A 84 -0.86 9.83 -4.18
N LYS A 85 -1.18 10.88 -4.97
CA LYS A 85 -0.24 11.98 -5.26
C LYS A 85 0.09 12.83 -4.03
N VAL A 86 -0.85 13.03 -3.11
CA VAL A 86 -0.57 13.67 -1.81
C VAL A 86 0.39 12.81 -0.98
N LEU A 87 0.16 11.50 -0.88
CA LEU A 87 1.07 10.57 -0.19
C LEU A 87 2.46 10.56 -0.85
N ALA A 88 2.52 10.64 -2.18
CA ALA A 88 3.76 10.74 -2.93
C ALA A 88 4.51 12.06 -2.72
N GLY A 89 3.86 13.10 -2.17
CA GLY A 89 4.41 14.46 -2.08
C GLY A 89 4.44 15.19 -3.43
N LEU A 90 3.69 14.71 -4.42
CA LEU A 90 3.51 15.39 -5.71
C LEU A 90 2.44 16.49 -5.62
N LEU A 91 1.57 16.42 -4.62
CA LEU A 91 0.61 17.45 -4.26
C LEU A 91 0.74 17.78 -2.77
N ASN A 92 0.73 19.06 -2.43
CA ASN A 92 0.70 19.50 -1.03
C ASN A 92 -0.73 19.46 -0.51
N THR A 93 -0.92 18.82 0.64
CA THR A 93 -2.22 18.83 1.32
C THR A 93 -2.57 20.25 1.80
N THR A 94 -3.85 20.59 1.79
CA THR A 94 -4.36 21.85 2.37
C THR A 94 -4.38 21.78 3.89
N THR A 95 -4.74 20.62 4.45
CA THR A 95 -4.73 20.35 5.89
C THR A 95 -4.26 18.92 6.17
N GLY A 96 -3.90 18.64 7.42
CA GLY A 96 -3.49 17.30 7.85
C GLY A 96 -2.00 17.04 7.69
N ALA A 97 -1.59 15.83 8.07
CA ALA A 97 -0.19 15.40 8.10
C ALA A 97 0.00 14.10 7.30
N VAL A 98 1.09 14.05 6.54
CA VAL A 98 1.49 12.88 5.74
C VAL A 98 2.81 12.36 6.25
N TYR A 99 2.86 11.07 6.58
CA TYR A 99 4.07 10.32 6.79
C TYR A 99 4.14 9.17 5.78
N VAL A 100 5.25 9.10 5.04
CA VAL A 100 5.55 7.96 4.16
C VAL A 100 7.02 7.61 4.32
N LYS A 101 7.30 6.35 4.65
CA LYS A 101 8.66 5.82 4.81
C LYS A 101 9.46 6.04 3.53
N LYS A 102 10.71 6.48 3.67
CA LYS A 102 11.62 6.80 2.56
C LYS A 102 12.67 5.69 2.39
N PRO A 103 13.24 5.49 1.18
CA PRO A 103 12.86 6.13 -0.08
C PRO A 103 11.47 5.67 -0.54
N LYS A 104 10.73 6.54 -1.25
CA LYS A 104 9.42 6.21 -1.82
C LYS A 104 9.44 6.46 -3.32
N CYS A 105 8.82 5.58 -4.08
CA CYS A 105 8.70 5.70 -5.53
C CYS A 105 7.23 5.76 -5.95
N PHE A 106 6.98 6.47 -7.04
CA PHE A 106 5.66 6.60 -7.63
C PHE A 106 5.69 6.04 -9.06
N VAL A 107 4.78 5.11 -9.35
CA VAL A 107 4.60 4.55 -10.69
C VAL A 107 3.27 5.06 -11.22
N PHE A 108 3.32 5.71 -12.37
CA PHE A 108 2.17 6.31 -13.02
C PHE A 108 1.36 5.25 -13.78
N GLN A 109 0.12 5.61 -14.08
CA GLN A 109 -0.83 4.79 -14.83
C GLN A 109 -0.36 4.44 -16.24
N ASN A 110 0.21 5.40 -16.97
CA ASN A 110 0.67 5.17 -18.33
C ASN A 110 2.19 4.93 -18.36
N PRO A 111 2.65 3.70 -18.67
CA PRO A 111 4.08 3.42 -18.68
C PRO A 111 4.80 4.08 -19.86
N ASP A 112 4.09 4.47 -20.93
CA ASP A 112 4.68 5.22 -22.05
C ASP A 112 5.17 6.61 -21.64
N HIS A 113 4.68 7.14 -20.52
CA HIS A 113 5.14 8.42 -19.98
C HIS A 113 6.37 8.28 -19.07
N GLN A 114 6.76 7.05 -18.70
CA GLN A 114 7.85 6.78 -17.76
C GLN A 114 9.04 6.08 -18.40
N VAL A 115 8.77 5.17 -19.33
CA VAL A 115 9.80 4.39 -20.02
C VAL A 115 10.28 5.20 -21.22
N VAL A 116 11.48 5.78 -21.10
CA VAL A 116 12.00 6.81 -22.01
C VAL A 116 13.38 6.49 -22.59
N MET A 117 14.09 5.50 -22.04
CA MET A 117 15.42 5.13 -22.50
C MET A 117 15.38 4.15 -23.68
N PRO A 118 16.44 4.08 -24.52
CA PRO A 118 16.43 3.21 -25.70
C PRO A 118 16.26 1.72 -25.37
N THR A 119 16.87 1.23 -24.28
CA THR A 119 16.84 -0.18 -23.87
C THR A 119 16.28 -0.34 -22.47
N VAL A 120 15.78 -1.55 -22.17
CA VAL A 120 15.26 -1.91 -20.85
C VAL A 120 16.31 -1.70 -19.75
N GLU A 121 17.55 -2.14 -19.96
CA GLU A 121 18.65 -1.94 -19.02
C GLU A 121 18.86 -0.45 -18.70
N ALA A 122 18.93 0.39 -19.74
CA ALA A 122 19.15 1.82 -19.59
C ALA A 122 17.99 2.50 -18.86
N ASP A 123 16.76 2.07 -19.12
CA ASP A 123 15.57 2.62 -18.47
C ASP A 123 15.54 2.33 -16.97
N VAL A 124 15.78 1.07 -16.59
CA VAL A 124 15.85 0.67 -15.17
C VAL A 124 17.03 1.33 -14.46
N ALA A 125 18.17 1.48 -15.14
CA ALA A 125 19.35 2.14 -14.59
C ALA A 125 19.18 3.66 -14.42
N PHE A 126 18.26 4.29 -15.16
CA PHE A 126 18.15 5.75 -15.22
C PHE A 126 17.94 6.39 -13.85
N GLY A 127 17.04 5.84 -13.05
CA GLY A 127 16.74 6.33 -11.69
C GLY A 127 17.91 6.23 -10.71
N LEU A 128 18.89 5.35 -11.01
CA LEU A 128 20.07 5.13 -10.16
C LEU A 128 21.14 6.20 -10.33
N GLY A 129 21.12 6.98 -11.42
CA GLY A 129 22.15 8.00 -11.71
C GLY A 129 22.24 9.12 -10.68
N LYS A 130 21.21 9.28 -9.83
CA LYS A 130 21.21 10.23 -8.69
C LYS A 130 21.93 9.70 -7.45
N LEU A 131 22.30 8.42 -7.44
CA LEU A 131 22.95 7.73 -6.33
C LEU A 131 24.45 7.60 -6.62
N ASN A 132 25.26 7.63 -5.56
CA ASN A 132 26.71 7.42 -5.68
C ASN A 132 27.02 5.92 -5.69
N LEU A 133 26.75 5.25 -6.82
CA LEU A 133 26.94 3.82 -7.01
C LEU A 133 28.04 3.55 -8.04
N THR A 134 28.74 2.44 -7.85
CA THR A 134 29.64 1.85 -8.85
C THR A 134 28.86 1.21 -10.00
N ASN A 135 29.52 0.99 -11.14
CA ASN A 135 28.90 0.31 -12.29
C ASN A 135 28.42 -1.10 -11.95
N ASP A 136 29.16 -1.82 -11.10
CA ASP A 136 28.79 -3.18 -10.68
C ASP A 136 27.55 -3.16 -9.79
N GLU A 137 27.43 -2.19 -8.88
CA GLU A 137 26.23 -2.00 -8.05
C GLU A 137 25.00 -1.63 -8.88
N VAL A 138 25.16 -0.73 -9.87
CA VAL A 138 24.10 -0.38 -10.82
C VAL A 138 23.65 -1.63 -11.57
N ARG A 139 24.60 -2.39 -12.13
CA ARG A 139 24.30 -3.63 -12.87
C ARG A 139 23.59 -4.66 -12.00
N SER A 140 24.05 -4.88 -10.76
CA SER A 140 23.41 -5.82 -9.82
C SER A 140 21.96 -5.42 -9.55
N ARG A 141 21.72 -4.16 -9.20
CA ARG A 141 20.36 -3.66 -8.91
C ARG A 141 19.42 -3.76 -10.10
N VAL A 142 19.90 -3.46 -11.31
CA VAL A 142 19.11 -3.60 -12.53
C VAL A 142 18.72 -5.06 -12.77
N LEU A 143 19.67 -5.99 -12.63
CA LEU A 143 19.42 -7.42 -12.81
C LEU A 143 18.44 -7.96 -11.78
N GLU A 144 18.61 -7.60 -10.51
CA GLU A 144 17.73 -7.99 -9.41
C GLU A 144 16.30 -7.48 -9.63
N ALA A 145 16.16 -6.19 -9.97
CA ALA A 145 14.86 -5.58 -10.22
C ALA A 145 14.15 -6.19 -11.43
N LEU A 146 14.85 -6.43 -12.54
CA LEU A 146 14.30 -7.08 -13.72
C LEU A 146 13.89 -8.54 -13.42
N SER A 147 14.67 -9.25 -12.60
CA SER A 147 14.32 -10.59 -12.16
C SER A 147 13.04 -10.61 -11.32
N ALA A 148 12.89 -9.66 -10.40
CA ALA A 148 11.71 -9.55 -9.54
C ALA A 148 10.40 -9.38 -10.34
N VAL A 149 10.47 -8.71 -11.50
CA VAL A 149 9.31 -8.48 -12.37
C VAL A 149 9.20 -9.46 -13.55
N GLY A 150 10.11 -10.43 -13.66
CA GLY A 150 10.11 -11.43 -14.74
C GLY A 150 10.53 -10.89 -16.11
N MET A 151 11.45 -9.91 -16.14
CA MET A 151 11.93 -9.22 -17.34
C MET A 151 13.42 -9.45 -17.65
N SER A 152 14.09 -10.41 -16.98
CA SER A 152 15.54 -10.63 -17.14
C SER A 152 15.99 -10.88 -18.58
N SER A 153 15.18 -11.57 -19.40
CA SER A 153 15.49 -11.86 -20.82
C SER A 153 15.31 -10.66 -21.75
N TYR A 154 14.80 -9.52 -21.25
CA TYR A 154 14.50 -8.33 -22.04
C TYR A 154 15.55 -7.24 -21.91
N LEU A 155 16.63 -7.49 -21.17
CA LEU A 155 17.61 -6.50 -20.75
C LEU A 155 18.14 -5.61 -21.90
N GLN A 156 18.48 -6.20 -23.04
CA GLN A 156 18.99 -5.48 -24.23
C GLN A 156 17.90 -5.11 -25.24
N ARG A 157 16.63 -5.41 -24.95
CA ARG A 157 15.52 -5.15 -25.87
C ARG A 157 15.18 -3.67 -25.90
N SER A 158 14.82 -3.17 -27.08
CA SER A 158 14.31 -1.81 -27.23
C SER A 158 12.96 -1.67 -26.53
N VAL A 159 12.82 -0.62 -25.71
CA VAL A 159 11.59 -0.35 -24.94
C VAL A 159 10.37 -0.13 -25.84
N GLN A 160 10.60 0.37 -27.06
CA GLN A 160 9.55 0.64 -28.03
C GLN A 160 8.88 -0.64 -28.54
N THR A 161 9.56 -1.79 -28.41
CA THR A 161 9.09 -3.10 -28.88
C THR A 161 8.34 -3.90 -27.80
N LEU A 162 8.19 -3.32 -26.62
CA LEU A 162 7.51 -3.95 -25.48
C LEU A 162 6.00 -3.77 -25.55
N SER A 163 5.26 -4.78 -25.09
CA SER A 163 3.81 -4.62 -24.82
C SER A 163 3.56 -3.63 -23.68
N GLY A 164 2.33 -3.15 -23.52
CA GLY A 164 1.95 -2.28 -22.39
C GLY A 164 2.28 -2.92 -21.04
N GLY A 165 1.93 -4.19 -20.84
CA GLY A 165 2.23 -4.91 -19.59
C GLY A 165 3.73 -5.08 -19.34
N GLN A 166 4.52 -5.28 -20.40
CA GLN A 166 5.98 -5.32 -20.31
C GLN A 166 6.56 -3.96 -19.91
N LYS A 167 6.09 -2.85 -20.52
CA LYS A 167 6.51 -1.50 -20.13
C LYS A 167 6.14 -1.18 -18.68
N GLN A 168 4.96 -1.63 -18.22
CA GLN A 168 4.56 -1.47 -16.82
C GLN A 168 5.53 -2.18 -15.87
N ARG A 169 5.92 -3.42 -16.18
CA ARG A 169 6.91 -4.16 -15.40
C ARG A 169 8.27 -3.49 -15.39
N VAL A 170 8.70 -2.89 -16.51
CA VAL A 170 9.95 -2.12 -16.57
C VAL A 170 9.87 -0.88 -15.68
N ALA A 171 8.76 -0.14 -15.70
CA ALA A 171 8.57 1.02 -14.81
C ALA A 171 8.61 0.62 -13.32
N ILE A 172 8.03 -0.53 -12.97
CA ILE A 172 8.11 -1.09 -11.61
C ILE A 172 9.55 -1.50 -11.27
N ALA A 173 10.27 -2.14 -12.21
CA ALA A 173 11.67 -2.51 -12.01
C ALA A 173 12.55 -1.27 -11.75
N GLY A 174 12.36 -0.17 -12.49
CA GLY A 174 13.05 1.09 -12.23
C GLY A 174 12.85 1.58 -10.79
N ALA A 175 11.61 1.55 -10.29
CA ALA A 175 11.29 1.92 -8.92
C ALA A 175 11.91 0.97 -7.87
N LEU A 176 11.96 -0.33 -8.15
CA LEU A 176 12.57 -1.33 -7.26
C LEU A 176 14.10 -1.20 -7.21
N ALA A 177 14.74 -0.90 -8.35
CA ALA A 177 16.19 -0.72 -8.43
C ALA A 177 16.67 0.42 -7.52
N GLU A 178 15.85 1.46 -7.32
CA GLU A 178 16.12 2.56 -6.39
C GLU A 178 16.10 2.14 -4.90
N ALA A 179 15.81 0.87 -4.59
CA ALA A 179 15.69 0.33 -3.23
C ALA A 179 14.66 1.08 -2.37
N CYS A 180 13.50 1.39 -2.97
CA CYS A 180 12.41 2.04 -2.26
C CYS A 180 11.84 1.18 -1.14
N LYS A 181 11.41 1.82 -0.05
CA LYS A 181 10.66 1.20 1.06
C LYS A 181 9.15 1.30 0.86
N VAL A 182 8.71 2.24 0.03
CA VAL A 182 7.30 2.42 -0.33
C VAL A 182 7.14 2.58 -1.83
N LEU A 183 6.23 1.79 -2.40
CA LEU A 183 5.84 1.83 -3.80
C LEU A 183 4.39 2.30 -3.92
N LEU A 184 4.19 3.47 -4.52
CA LEU A 184 2.87 4.06 -4.77
C LEU A 184 2.50 3.86 -6.23
N LEU A 185 1.41 3.15 -6.49
CA LEU A 185 1.06 2.61 -7.79
C LEU A 185 -0.29 3.14 -8.24
N ASP A 186 -0.33 3.98 -9.28
CA ASP A 186 -1.57 4.58 -9.79
C ASP A 186 -2.11 3.76 -10.97
N GLU A 187 -3.17 2.98 -10.80
CA GLU A 187 -3.92 2.32 -11.89
C GLU A 187 -3.08 1.49 -12.90
N LEU A 188 -2.11 0.72 -12.41
CA LEU A 188 -1.14 -0.02 -13.24
C LEU A 188 -1.76 -1.04 -14.22
N THR A 189 -2.94 -1.55 -13.90
CA THR A 189 -3.62 -2.61 -14.66
C THR A 189 -4.58 -2.05 -15.70
N THR A 190 -4.76 -0.73 -15.73
CA THR A 190 -5.63 -0.08 -16.71
C THR A 190 -5.06 -0.29 -18.11
N PHE A 191 -5.93 -0.61 -19.07
CA PHE A 191 -5.59 -0.89 -20.48
C PHE A 191 -4.79 -2.19 -20.75
N LEU A 192 -4.58 -3.03 -19.74
CA LEU A 192 -3.98 -4.36 -19.91
C LEU A 192 -5.04 -5.44 -20.10
N ASP A 193 -4.68 -6.52 -20.79
CA ASP A 193 -5.49 -7.75 -20.77
C ASP A 193 -5.33 -8.48 -19.42
N GLU A 194 -6.25 -9.38 -19.09
CA GLU A 194 -6.29 -10.07 -17.79
C GLU A 194 -4.98 -10.78 -17.45
N LYS A 195 -4.32 -11.38 -18.46
CA LYS A 195 -3.07 -12.11 -18.30
C LYS A 195 -1.93 -11.17 -17.91
N ASP A 196 -1.81 -10.04 -18.60
CA ASP A 196 -0.81 -9.01 -18.31
C ASP A 196 -1.07 -8.35 -16.95
N GLN A 197 -2.35 -8.12 -16.59
CA GLN A 197 -2.74 -7.59 -15.27
C GLN A 197 -2.26 -8.49 -14.14
N MET A 198 -2.65 -9.77 -14.16
CA MET A 198 -2.20 -10.75 -13.17
C MET A 198 -0.68 -10.82 -13.10
N GLY A 199 -0.03 -10.72 -14.26
CA GLY A 199 1.41 -10.69 -14.38
C GLY A 199 2.09 -9.52 -13.66
N VAL A 200 1.54 -8.31 -13.81
CA VAL A 200 2.01 -7.09 -13.14
C VAL A 200 1.77 -7.18 -11.62
N ILE A 201 0.59 -7.62 -11.20
CA ILE A 201 0.25 -7.75 -9.77
C ILE A 201 1.18 -8.75 -9.07
N LYS A 202 1.41 -9.91 -9.71
CA LYS A 202 2.34 -10.93 -9.20
C LYS A 202 3.77 -10.41 -9.15
N ALA A 203 4.20 -9.62 -10.13
CA ALA A 203 5.52 -8.99 -10.12
C ALA A 203 5.71 -8.06 -8.90
N VAL A 204 4.71 -7.23 -8.59
CA VAL A 204 4.72 -6.40 -7.38
C VAL A 204 4.73 -7.29 -6.13
N ARG A 205 3.85 -8.28 -6.04
CA ARG A 205 3.78 -9.15 -4.85
C ARG A 205 5.09 -9.91 -4.60
N ASN A 206 5.69 -10.44 -5.65
CA ASN A 206 6.96 -11.17 -5.56
C ASN A 206 8.11 -10.27 -5.10
N SER A 207 8.13 -8.98 -5.48
CA SER A 207 9.16 -8.06 -5.00
C SER A 207 9.05 -7.76 -3.51
N LEU A 208 7.83 -7.75 -2.96
CA LEU A 208 7.58 -7.60 -1.52
C LEU A 208 8.01 -8.83 -0.73
N HIS A 209 7.78 -10.04 -1.24
CA HIS A 209 8.15 -11.28 -0.55
C HIS A 209 9.66 -11.43 -0.32
N ASN A 210 10.48 -10.90 -1.24
CA ASN A 210 11.94 -10.98 -1.14
C ASN A 210 12.54 -9.89 -0.23
N SER A 211 11.71 -8.95 0.24
CA SER A 211 12.15 -7.84 1.07
C SER A 211 11.07 -7.48 2.07
N GLU A 212 11.21 -7.93 3.33
CA GLU A 212 10.30 -7.59 4.45
C GLU A 212 10.16 -6.06 4.71
N ASP A 213 10.86 -5.26 3.93
CA ASP A 213 11.01 -3.81 4.06
C ASP A 213 10.20 -2.97 3.07
N VAL A 214 9.64 -3.58 2.01
CA VAL A 214 8.91 -2.84 0.97
C VAL A 214 7.41 -2.91 1.23
N THR A 215 6.75 -1.77 1.12
CA THR A 215 5.29 -1.64 1.27
C THR A 215 4.74 -1.11 -0.05
N ALA A 216 3.62 -1.63 -0.51
CA ALA A 216 2.99 -1.14 -1.73
C ALA A 216 1.56 -0.65 -1.48
N LEU A 217 1.21 0.50 -2.03
CA LEU A 217 -0.16 0.98 -2.11
C LEU A 217 -0.57 1.14 -3.57
N TRP A 218 -1.60 0.42 -3.97
CA TRP A 218 -2.06 0.37 -5.35
C TRP A 218 -3.49 0.87 -5.51
N VAL A 219 -3.65 1.89 -6.35
CA VAL A 219 -4.94 2.45 -6.74
C VAL A 219 -5.55 1.65 -7.87
N THR A 220 -6.79 1.23 -7.69
CA THR A 220 -7.60 0.59 -8.72
C THR A 220 -9.09 0.75 -8.39
N HIS A 221 -9.96 0.41 -9.33
CA HIS A 221 -11.41 0.34 -9.13
C HIS A 221 -11.94 -1.09 -9.32
N ARG A 222 -11.06 -2.05 -9.60
CA ARG A 222 -11.37 -3.45 -9.87
C ARG A 222 -11.38 -4.24 -8.57
N LEU A 223 -12.50 -4.89 -8.29
CA LEU A 223 -12.71 -5.57 -7.01
C LEU A 223 -12.13 -6.99 -7.02
N GLU A 224 -12.04 -7.60 -8.19
CA GLU A 224 -11.41 -8.90 -8.42
C GLU A 224 -9.93 -8.91 -8.00
N GLU A 225 -9.25 -7.76 -8.09
CA GLU A 225 -7.84 -7.62 -7.72
C GLU A 225 -7.60 -7.67 -6.19
N LEU A 226 -8.66 -7.58 -5.38
CA LEU A 226 -8.59 -7.65 -3.91
C LEU A 226 -7.98 -8.96 -3.40
N GLU A 227 -8.10 -10.05 -4.14
CA GLU A 227 -7.53 -11.34 -3.75
C GLU A 227 -6.00 -11.30 -3.58
N TYR A 228 -5.34 -10.31 -4.19
CA TYR A 228 -3.89 -10.16 -4.14
C TYR A 228 -3.39 -9.23 -3.03
N ALA A 229 -4.27 -8.57 -2.28
CA ALA A 229 -3.89 -7.62 -1.25
C ALA A 229 -3.91 -8.23 0.16
N ASP A 230 -3.15 -7.62 1.07
CA ASP A 230 -3.19 -7.92 2.50
C ASP A 230 -4.27 -7.07 3.21
N GLY A 231 -4.61 -5.92 2.63
CA GLY A 231 -5.64 -5.01 3.14
C GLY A 231 -6.08 -4.00 2.09
N ALA A 232 -7.15 -3.27 2.39
CA ALA A 232 -7.69 -2.28 1.47
C ALA A 232 -8.28 -1.06 2.19
N ILE A 233 -8.33 0.03 1.45
CA ILE A 233 -8.98 1.29 1.81
C ILE A 233 -10.02 1.57 0.73
N TYR A 234 -11.25 1.90 1.12
CA TYR A 234 -12.32 2.25 0.21
C TYR A 234 -12.69 3.73 0.37
N MET A 235 -12.70 4.45 -0.75
CA MET A 235 -12.97 5.88 -0.84
C MET A 235 -14.24 6.22 -1.60
N GLU A 236 -14.93 7.26 -1.15
CA GLU A 236 -16.04 7.90 -1.87
C GLU A 236 -16.10 9.39 -1.57
N ASP A 237 -16.50 10.19 -2.56
CA ASP A 237 -16.73 11.64 -2.40
C ASP A 237 -15.61 12.40 -1.68
N GLY A 238 -14.36 11.99 -1.95
CA GLY A 238 -13.17 12.56 -1.34
C GLY A 238 -12.89 12.12 0.09
N LYS A 239 -13.54 11.07 0.60
CA LYS A 239 -13.38 10.56 1.97
C LYS A 239 -12.92 9.11 1.97
N VAL A 240 -12.16 8.73 3.00
CA VAL A 240 -11.97 7.32 3.36
C VAL A 240 -13.22 6.86 4.13
N VAL A 241 -13.93 5.87 3.61
CA VAL A 241 -15.19 5.39 4.17
C VAL A 241 -14.99 4.09 4.95
N MET A 242 -14.06 3.25 4.50
CA MET A 242 -13.75 1.97 5.12
C MET A 242 -12.28 1.65 4.90
N HIS A 243 -11.65 0.97 5.85
CA HIS A 243 -10.33 0.37 5.69
C HIS A 243 -10.20 -0.86 6.59
N GLY A 244 -9.40 -1.84 6.20
CA GLY A 244 -9.21 -3.06 6.97
C GLY A 244 -8.71 -4.21 6.12
N ASP A 245 -8.89 -5.43 6.63
CA ASP A 245 -8.59 -6.65 5.87
C ASP A 245 -9.50 -6.77 4.64
N VAL A 246 -9.04 -7.56 3.67
CA VAL A 246 -9.73 -7.76 2.38
C VAL A 246 -11.17 -8.24 2.57
N THR A 247 -11.44 -9.15 3.51
CA THR A 247 -12.77 -9.74 3.68
C THR A 247 -13.75 -8.71 4.22
N SER A 248 -13.33 -7.92 5.21
CA SER A 248 -14.13 -6.83 5.77
C SER A 248 -14.48 -5.77 4.71
N VAL A 249 -13.49 -5.34 3.92
CA VAL A 249 -13.71 -4.34 2.87
C VAL A 249 -14.58 -4.90 1.74
N GLN A 250 -14.35 -6.15 1.31
CA GLN A 250 -15.14 -6.78 0.27
C GLN A 250 -16.60 -6.95 0.68
N ASN A 251 -16.87 -7.37 1.92
CA ASN A 251 -18.22 -7.47 2.46
C ASN A 251 -18.90 -6.10 2.51
N PHE A 252 -18.20 -5.07 2.98
CA PHE A 252 -18.72 -3.70 2.99
C PHE A 252 -19.16 -3.25 1.59
N ILE A 253 -18.32 -3.46 0.57
CA ILE A 253 -18.63 -3.09 -0.81
C ILE A 253 -19.82 -3.87 -1.36
N LYS A 254 -19.90 -5.19 -1.12
CA LYS A 254 -21.02 -6.04 -1.56
C LYS A 254 -22.35 -5.65 -0.94
N THR A 255 -22.38 -5.38 0.37
CA THR A 255 -23.59 -4.91 1.07
C THR A 255 -24.06 -3.59 0.45
N LYS A 256 -23.13 -2.66 0.23
CA LYS A 256 -23.44 -1.37 -0.35
C LYS A 256 -23.99 -1.46 -1.78
N GLN A 257 -23.37 -2.27 -2.64
CA GLN A 257 -23.84 -2.49 -4.00
C GLN A 257 -25.25 -3.11 -4.02
N SER A 258 -25.51 -4.04 -3.10
CA SER A 258 -26.83 -4.67 -2.95
C SER A 258 -27.89 -3.65 -2.54
N ASP A 259 -27.57 -2.77 -1.59
CA ASP A 259 -28.48 -1.72 -1.14
C ASP A 259 -28.76 -0.68 -2.23
N TYR A 260 -27.75 -0.35 -3.04
CA TYR A 260 -27.91 0.54 -4.19
C TYR A 260 -28.83 -0.09 -5.26
N MET A 261 -28.64 -1.37 -5.59
CA MET A 261 -29.51 -2.08 -6.53
C MET A 261 -30.96 -2.15 -6.02
N LYS A 262 -31.18 -2.43 -4.73
CA LYS A 262 -32.53 -2.45 -4.13
C LYS A 262 -33.24 -1.09 -4.24
N ARG A 263 -32.52 0.02 -4.05
CA ARG A 263 -33.07 1.39 -4.16
C ARG A 263 -33.44 1.78 -5.58
N ILE A 264 -32.79 1.19 -6.60
CA ILE A 264 -33.10 1.47 -8.01
C ILE A 264 -34.23 0.55 -8.51
N SER A 265 -34.31 -0.68 -8.01
CA SER A 265 -35.34 -1.64 -8.40
C SER A 265 -36.72 -1.35 -7.78
N TYR A 266 -36.80 -0.50 -6.76
CA TYR A 266 -38.05 -0.04 -6.14
C TYR A 266 -38.06 1.50 -6.03
N PRO A 267 -38.40 2.23 -7.11
CA PRO A 267 -38.62 3.67 -7.07
C PRO A 267 -39.89 4.07 -6.31
#